data_AF-A0A385H776-F1
#
_entry.id   AF-A0A385H776-F1
#
_cell.length_a   1.000
_cell.length_b   1.000
_cell.length_c   1.000
_cell.angle_alpha   90.00
_cell.angle_beta   90.00
_cell.angle_gamma   90.00
#
_symmetry.space_group_name_H-M   'P 1'
#
loop_
_entity.id
_entity.type
_entity.pdbx_description
1 polymer ?
#
loop_
_entity_poly.entity_id
_entity_poly.type
_entity_poly.pdbx_seq_one_letter_code
_entity_poly.pdbx_strand_id
1 'polypeptide(L)'
;MTLLKKLLLSSIVIGGTTVSSMAMADDFGCKAVLCFAGGKGLAECASTIIEVKKRLARGKGFPHCSFVGPSGEQNQITQQSNPFTRRVSSSLCPDGETRPKVIFNGRYCNAITVTFKGANPNGGDLTQEINW
;
A
#
# COMPACT_ATOMS: atom_id res chain seq x y z
N MET A 1 10.02 -30.97 -53.29
CA MET A 1 10.55 -29.97 -52.32
C MET A 1 10.35 -30.56 -50.94
N THR A 2 11.45 -30.92 -50.30
CA THR A 2 11.53 -31.78 -49.12
C THR A 2 11.15 -31.03 -47.84
N LEU A 3 10.24 -31.66 -47.10
CA LEU A 3 9.73 -31.31 -45.79
C LEU A 3 10.68 -31.85 -44.72
N LEU A 4 11.35 -31.00 -43.93
CA LEU A 4 11.95 -31.40 -42.64
C LEU A 4 12.53 -30.21 -41.86
N LYS A 5 11.93 -30.00 -40.68
CA LYS A 5 12.54 -29.65 -39.38
C LYS A 5 13.78 -28.74 -39.40
N LYS A 6 13.59 -27.49 -38.96
CA LYS A 6 14.56 -26.83 -38.08
C LYS A 6 13.82 -26.15 -36.93
N LEU A 7 13.75 -26.90 -35.82
CA LEU A 7 13.71 -26.32 -34.47
C LEU A 7 14.88 -25.36 -34.35
N LEU A 8 14.62 -24.07 -34.17
CA LEU A 8 15.53 -23.12 -33.54
C LEU A 8 14.61 -22.18 -32.74
N LEU A 9 14.50 -22.42 -31.43
CA LEU A 9 15.23 -21.63 -30.42
C LEU A 9 14.81 -20.16 -30.44
N SER A 10 13.80 -19.82 -29.64
CA SER A 10 13.88 -18.59 -28.84
C SER A 10 12.95 -18.69 -27.64
N SER A 11 13.42 -19.44 -26.66
CA SER A 11 12.91 -19.40 -25.29
C SER A 11 13.38 -18.09 -24.66
N ILE A 12 12.59 -17.03 -24.78
CA ILE A 12 12.71 -15.89 -23.87
C ILE A 12 11.73 -16.16 -22.74
N VAL A 13 12.18 -17.00 -21.80
CA VAL A 13 11.68 -16.98 -20.43
C VAL A 13 12.16 -15.65 -19.87
N ILE A 14 11.31 -14.62 -19.93
CA ILE A 14 11.56 -13.40 -19.17
C ILE A 14 11.54 -13.85 -17.71
N GLY A 15 12.73 -13.79 -17.11
CA GLY A 15 12.97 -14.18 -15.74
C GLY A 15 11.90 -13.58 -14.86
N GLY A 16 11.08 -14.44 -14.26
CA GLY A 16 10.36 -14.08 -13.06
C GLY A 16 11.41 -13.68 -12.05
N THR A 17 11.56 -12.37 -11.84
CA THR A 17 12.23 -11.85 -10.67
C THR A 17 11.57 -12.54 -9.50
N THR A 18 12.34 -13.37 -8.82
CA THR A 18 11.99 -14.00 -7.56
C THR A 18 11.52 -12.89 -6.63
N VAL A 19 10.20 -12.69 -6.57
CA VAL A 19 9.58 -12.10 -5.40
C VAL A 19 9.90 -13.09 -4.30
N SER A 20 10.90 -12.75 -3.49
CA SER A 20 11.20 -13.45 -2.26
C SER A 20 9.88 -13.63 -1.54
N SER A 21 9.39 -14.86 -1.53
CA SER A 21 8.19 -15.25 -0.81
C SER A 21 8.53 -15.16 0.68
N MET A 22 8.44 -13.95 1.22
CA MET A 22 8.46 -13.73 2.65
C MET A 22 7.15 -14.33 3.22
N ALA A 23 7.30 -14.97 4.37
CA ALA A 23 6.47 -16.07 4.84
C ALA A 23 5.22 -15.64 5.65
N MET A 24 4.08 -15.57 4.96
CA MET A 24 2.73 -16.04 5.35
C MET A 24 2.31 -16.00 6.84
N ALA A 25 2.57 -14.94 7.60
CA ALA A 25 1.81 -14.61 8.83
C ALA A 25 1.91 -13.12 9.22
N ASP A 26 3.12 -12.55 9.18
CA ASP A 26 3.41 -11.11 9.40
C ASP A 26 3.48 -10.28 8.10
N ASP A 27 3.49 -10.95 6.94
CA ASP A 27 3.71 -10.34 5.63
C ASP A 27 2.68 -9.31 5.22
N PHE A 28 1.41 -9.51 5.55
CA PHE A 28 0.38 -8.57 5.11
C PHE A 28 0.57 -7.21 5.76
N GLY A 29 0.90 -7.18 7.05
CA GLY A 29 1.15 -5.97 7.80
C GLY A 29 2.36 -5.20 7.27
N CYS A 30 3.47 -5.92 7.09
CA CYS A 30 4.71 -5.29 6.62
C CYS A 30 4.64 -4.90 5.15
N LYS A 31 3.97 -5.70 4.32
CA LYS A 31 3.67 -5.31 2.94
C LYS A 31 2.77 -4.06 2.90
N ALA A 32 1.79 -3.94 3.79
CA ALA A 32 0.98 -2.73 3.90
C ALA A 32 1.85 -1.51 4.28
N VAL A 33 2.71 -1.62 5.29
CA VAL A 33 3.66 -0.55 5.65
C VAL A 33 4.49 -0.12 4.44
N LEU A 34 5.14 -1.07 3.75
CA LEU A 34 5.98 -0.77 2.59
C LEU A 34 5.20 -0.05 1.48
N CYS A 35 3.99 -0.53 1.18
CA CYS A 35 3.16 0.05 0.12
C CYS A 35 2.65 1.47 0.45
N PHE A 36 2.39 1.78 1.72
CA PHE A 36 1.92 3.12 2.12
C PHE A 36 3.07 4.08 2.47
N ALA A 37 4.23 3.58 2.90
CA ALA A 37 5.39 4.41 3.23
C ALA A 37 6.19 4.86 2.01
N GLY A 38 6.18 4.10 0.91
CA GLY A 38 6.94 4.47 -0.29
C GLY A 38 6.51 3.78 -1.59
N GLY A 39 5.69 2.72 -1.53
CA GLY A 39 5.25 1.96 -2.70
C GLY A 39 3.98 2.45 -3.39
N LYS A 40 3.47 3.64 -3.08
CA LYS A 40 2.21 4.15 -3.68
C LYS A 40 2.42 4.36 -5.18
N GLY A 41 1.70 3.59 -6.00
CA GLY A 41 1.81 3.61 -7.47
C GLY A 41 2.57 2.41 -8.07
N LEU A 42 3.18 1.56 -7.24
CA LEU A 42 3.77 0.31 -7.69
C LEU A 42 2.69 -0.75 -7.93
N ALA A 43 2.80 -1.50 -9.03
CA ALA A 43 1.78 -2.47 -9.44
C ALA A 43 1.61 -3.61 -8.40
N GLU A 44 2.71 -4.02 -7.76
CA GLU A 44 2.73 -5.04 -6.70
C GLU A 44 2.02 -4.60 -5.41
N CYS A 45 1.79 -3.29 -5.25
CA CYS A 45 1.12 -2.70 -4.09
C CYS A 45 -0.39 -2.50 -4.29
N ALA A 46 -0.89 -2.55 -5.54
CA ALA A 46 -2.29 -2.27 -5.84
C ALA A 46 -3.25 -3.18 -5.05
N SER A 47 -3.01 -4.50 -5.05
CA SER A 47 -3.85 -5.46 -4.32
C SER A 47 -3.81 -5.26 -2.81
N THR A 48 -2.64 -4.97 -2.25
CA THR A 48 -2.47 -4.70 -0.82
C THR A 48 -3.17 -3.40 -0.39
N ILE A 49 -3.05 -2.32 -1.17
CA ILE A 49 -3.71 -1.05 -0.90
C ILE A 49 -5.23 -1.23 -0.90
N ILE A 50 -5.77 -1.95 -1.89
CA ILE A 50 -7.21 -2.24 -1.97
C ILE A 50 -7.68 -3.02 -0.73
N GLU A 51 -6.94 -4.04 -0.31
CA GLU A 51 -7.30 -4.85 0.86
C GLU A 51 -7.26 -4.05 2.15
N VAL A 52 -6.25 -3.18 2.33
CA VAL A 52 -6.18 -2.26 3.47
C VAL A 52 -7.39 -1.32 3.47
N LYS A 53 -7.69 -0.66 2.36
CA LYS A 53 -8.86 0.24 2.24
C LYS A 53 -10.18 -0.49 2.57
N LYS A 54 -10.35 -1.74 2.10
CA LYS A 54 -11.53 -2.57 2.45
C LYS A 54 -11.63 -2.87 3.94
N ARG A 55 -10.50 -3.14 4.61
CA ARG A 55 -10.46 -3.39 6.06
C ARG A 55 -10.82 -2.14 6.84
N LEU A 56 -10.28 -0.98 6.46
CA LEU A 56 -10.63 0.31 7.05
C LEU A 56 -12.13 0.61 6.88
N ALA A 57 -12.70 0.33 5.70
CA ALA A 57 -14.13 0.46 5.43
C ALA A 57 -15.02 -0.42 6.33
N ARG A 58 -14.48 -1.52 6.85
CA ARG A 58 -15.15 -2.43 7.80
C ARG A 58 -14.89 -2.05 9.27
N GLY A 59 -14.27 -0.89 9.53
CA GLY A 59 -13.94 -0.42 10.86
C GLY A 59 -12.72 -1.11 11.50
N LYS A 60 -11.93 -1.86 10.72
CA LYS A 60 -10.66 -2.40 11.22
C LYS A 60 -9.58 -1.31 11.20
N GLY A 61 -8.59 -1.41 12.08
CA GLY A 61 -7.40 -0.58 12.02
C GLY A 61 -6.48 -0.92 10.85
N PHE A 62 -5.51 -0.05 10.61
CA PHE A 62 -4.39 -0.27 9.72
C PHE A 62 -3.57 -1.49 10.22
N PRO A 63 -3.07 -2.35 9.30
CA PRO A 63 -2.32 -3.54 9.70
C PRO A 63 -1.05 -3.22 10.50
N HIS A 64 -0.82 -3.93 11.59
CA HIS A 64 0.41 -3.80 12.38
C HIS A 64 1.60 -4.51 11.70
N CYS A 65 2.80 -3.95 11.86
CA CYS A 65 4.06 -4.56 11.45
C CYS A 65 5.19 -4.03 12.34
N SER A 66 6.13 -4.92 12.69
CA SER A 66 7.45 -4.53 13.19
C SER A 66 8.45 -4.59 12.04
N PHE A 67 9.15 -3.49 11.77
CA PHE A 67 10.14 -3.42 10.68
C PHE A 67 11.45 -2.82 11.20
N VAL A 68 12.54 -3.03 10.46
CA VAL A 68 13.83 -2.40 10.78
C VAL A 68 13.98 -1.15 9.92
N GLY A 69 14.18 0.00 10.56
CA GLY A 69 14.37 1.29 9.88
C GLY A 69 15.80 1.45 9.34
N PRO A 70 16.10 2.53 8.61
CA PRO A 70 17.43 2.82 8.09
C PRO A 70 18.51 2.94 9.18
N SER A 71 18.10 3.27 10.41
CA SER A 71 18.97 3.34 11.60
C SER A 71 19.32 1.97 12.20
N GLY A 72 18.77 0.87 11.69
CA GLY A 72 18.96 -0.47 12.25
C GLY A 72 18.11 -0.77 13.49
N GLU A 73 17.29 0.19 13.95
CA GLU A 73 16.39 0.01 15.08
C GLU A 73 15.07 -0.66 14.65
N GLN A 74 14.52 -1.46 15.56
CA GLN A 74 13.19 -2.03 15.40
C GLN A 74 12.15 -0.93 15.58
N ASN A 75 11.48 -0.60 14.48
CA ASN A 75 10.43 0.38 14.38
C ASN A 75 9.07 -0.30 14.28
N GLN A 76 8.04 0.44 14.68
CA GLN A 76 6.66 0.02 14.56
C GLN A 76 5.81 1.15 14.01
N ILE A 77 4.66 0.79 13.47
CA ILE A 77 3.58 1.77 13.33
C ILE A 77 3.11 2.11 14.74
N THR A 78 3.48 3.29 15.22
CA THR A 78 3.19 3.66 16.62
C THR A 78 1.87 4.38 16.77
N GLN A 79 1.32 4.96 15.70
CA GLN A 79 0.14 5.80 15.83
C GLN A 79 -0.77 5.75 14.62
N GLN A 80 -2.02 5.39 14.90
CA GLN A 80 -3.14 5.49 13.99
C GLN A 80 -4.21 6.36 14.64
N SER A 81 -4.75 7.33 13.91
CA SER A 81 -5.94 8.05 14.38
C SER A 81 -7.18 7.15 14.36
N ASN A 82 -8.17 7.49 15.18
CA ASN A 82 -9.53 6.99 14.96
C ASN A 82 -10.01 7.40 13.56
N PRO A 83 -10.87 6.59 12.90
CA PRO A 83 -11.52 6.99 11.66
C PRO A 83 -12.24 8.33 11.81
N PHE A 84 -12.03 9.22 10.85
CA PHE A 84 -12.70 10.52 10.79
C PHE A 84 -13.20 10.79 9.38
N THR A 85 -14.04 11.83 9.25
CA THR A 85 -14.52 12.30 7.95
C THR A 85 -13.96 13.68 7.66
N ARG A 86 -13.46 13.86 6.43
CA ARG A 86 -12.91 15.12 5.94
C ARG A 86 -13.81 15.68 4.86
N ARG A 87 -14.27 16.92 5.03
CA ARG A 87 -15.00 17.63 3.96
C ARG A 87 -14.05 18.00 2.83
N VAL A 88 -14.46 17.74 1.59
CA VAL A 88 -13.69 18.05 0.37
C VAL A 88 -14.54 18.83 -0.63
N SER A 89 -13.89 19.62 -1.49
CA SER A 89 -14.54 20.35 -2.59
C SER A 89 -14.41 19.62 -3.94
N SER A 90 -13.37 18.80 -4.11
CA SER A 90 -13.08 18.01 -5.31
C SER A 90 -13.99 16.80 -5.51
N SER A 91 -13.99 16.25 -6.71
CA SER A 91 -14.67 14.98 -7.06
C SER A 91 -13.91 13.74 -6.62
N LEU A 92 -12.68 13.91 -6.12
CA LEU A 92 -11.77 12.87 -5.64
C LEU A 92 -11.21 13.30 -4.28
N CYS A 93 -10.93 12.32 -3.42
CA CYS A 93 -10.26 12.51 -2.14
C CYS A 93 -8.77 12.86 -2.35
N PRO A 94 -8.06 13.32 -1.29
CA PRO A 94 -6.64 13.68 -1.39
C PRO A 94 -5.72 12.60 -1.97
N ASP A 95 -6.12 11.33 -1.86
CA ASP A 95 -5.39 10.21 -2.45
C ASP A 95 -5.43 10.13 -3.99
N GLY A 96 -6.31 10.92 -4.65
CA GLY A 96 -6.49 11.00 -6.10
C GLY A 96 -7.30 9.87 -6.72
N GLU A 97 -7.82 8.94 -5.90
CA GLU A 97 -8.48 7.72 -6.39
C GLU A 97 -9.87 7.54 -5.77
N THR A 98 -10.01 7.85 -4.48
CA THR A 98 -11.25 7.59 -3.73
C THR A 98 -12.27 8.67 -4.04
N ARG A 99 -13.54 8.27 -4.26
CA ARG A 99 -14.64 9.23 -4.47
C ARG A 99 -15.24 9.64 -3.13
N PRO A 100 -15.54 10.93 -2.91
CA PRO A 100 -16.19 11.36 -1.68
C PRO A 100 -17.66 10.92 -1.65
N LYS A 101 -18.16 10.65 -0.46
CA LYS A 101 -19.59 10.46 -0.19
C LYS A 101 -20.29 11.82 -0.14
N VAL A 102 -21.43 11.93 -0.80
CA VAL A 102 -22.29 13.12 -0.73
C VAL A 102 -23.22 12.97 0.47
N ILE A 103 -23.16 13.92 1.40
CA ILE A 103 -24.02 13.96 2.59
C ILE A 103 -24.60 15.38 2.66
N PHE A 104 -25.93 15.49 2.55
CA PHE A 104 -26.64 16.76 2.33
C PHE A 104 -26.02 17.54 1.15
N ASN A 105 -25.47 18.73 1.39
CA ASN A 105 -24.83 19.58 0.38
C ASN A 105 -23.29 19.56 0.48
N GLY A 106 -22.70 18.53 1.10
CA GLY A 106 -21.26 18.39 1.27
C GLY A 106 -20.72 17.08 0.70
N ARG A 107 -19.45 17.10 0.30
CA ARG A 107 -18.67 15.91 -0.09
C ARG A 107 -17.68 15.57 1.01
N TYR A 108 -17.60 14.30 1.38
CA TYR A 108 -16.80 13.83 2.51
C TYR A 108 -16.01 12.58 2.17
N CYS A 109 -14.75 12.53 2.61
CA CYS A 109 -13.88 11.36 2.51
C CYS A 109 -13.71 10.75 3.91
N ASN A 110 -13.76 9.42 4.01
CA ASN A 110 -13.30 8.77 5.23
C ASN A 110 -11.78 8.78 5.23
N ALA A 111 -11.19 8.99 6.40
CA ALA A 111 -9.75 9.10 6.53
C ALA A 111 -9.25 8.58 7.88
N ILE A 112 -8.00 8.11 7.87
CA ILE A 112 -7.15 7.93 9.05
C ILE A 112 -5.81 8.57 8.76
N THR A 113 -5.10 8.94 9.81
CA THR A 113 -3.69 9.31 9.76
C THR A 113 -2.87 8.18 10.35
N VAL A 114 -1.83 7.74 9.64
CA VAL A 114 -0.88 6.70 10.08
C VAL A 114 0.52 7.29 10.12
N THR A 115 1.23 7.13 11.24
CA THR A 115 2.63 7.52 11.38
C THR A 115 3.53 6.29 11.43
N PHE A 116 4.46 6.21 10.49
CA PHE A 116 5.50 5.20 10.39
C PHE A 116 6.80 5.77 10.98
N LYS A 117 7.22 5.27 12.15
CA LYS A 117 8.45 5.72 12.82
C LYS A 117 9.69 5.32 12.06
N GLY A 118 10.62 6.25 11.89
CA GLY A 118 11.90 5.96 11.23
C GLY A 118 11.79 5.49 9.78
N ALA A 119 10.63 5.63 9.13
CA ALA A 119 10.42 5.17 7.75
C ALA A 119 10.84 6.19 6.69
N ASN A 120 11.17 7.42 7.09
CA ASN A 120 11.71 8.42 6.19
C ASN A 120 13.18 8.05 5.84
N PRO A 121 13.65 8.27 4.60
CA PRO A 121 15.07 8.06 4.23
C PRO A 121 16.10 8.68 5.17
N ASN A 122 15.76 9.79 5.84
CA ASN A 122 16.62 10.46 6.81
C ASN A 122 16.55 9.84 8.23
N GLY A 123 15.86 8.72 8.41
CA GLY A 123 15.60 8.09 9.72
C GLY A 123 14.50 8.77 10.55
N GLY A 124 13.79 9.76 9.98
CA GLY A 124 12.67 10.44 10.64
C GLY A 124 11.32 9.73 10.45
N ASP A 125 10.27 10.31 11.04
CA ASP A 125 8.91 9.80 10.93
C ASP A 125 8.27 10.16 9.59
N LEU A 126 7.42 9.26 9.10
CA LEU A 126 6.60 9.49 7.92
C LEU A 126 5.12 9.41 8.31
N THR A 127 4.37 10.49 8.07
CA THR A 127 2.92 10.54 8.33
C THR A 127 2.17 10.52 7.01
N GLN A 128 1.18 9.62 6.88
CA GLN A 128 0.34 9.47 5.70
C GLN A 128 -1.14 9.55 6.07
N GLU A 129 -1.91 10.30 5.28
CA GLU A 129 -3.37 10.24 5.31
C GLU A 129 -3.85 9.14 4.35
N ILE A 130 -4.71 8.25 4.83
CA ILE A 130 -5.26 7.15 4.04
C ILE A 130 -6.76 7.36 3.90
N ASN A 131 -7.27 7.42 2.67
CA ASN A 131 -8.69 7.55 2.36
C ASN A 131 -9.31 6.23 1.85
N TRP A 132 -10.61 6.03 2.10
CA TRP A 132 -11.40 4.88 1.61
C TRP A 132 -12.91 5.16 1.51
#